data_AF-A0A8D8G1I4-F1
#
_entry.id   AF-A0A8D8G1I4-F1
#
_cell.length_a   1.000
_cell.length_b   1.000
_cell.length_c   1.000
_cell.angle_alpha   90.00
_cell.angle_beta   90.00
_cell.angle_gamma   90.00
#
_symmetry.space_group_name_H-M   'P 1'
#
loop_
_entity.id
_entity.type
_entity.pdbx_description
1 polymer ?
#
loop_
_entity_poly.entity_id
_entity_poly.type
_entity_poly.pdbx_seq_one_letter_code
_entity_poly.pdbx_strand_id
1 'polypeptide(L)'
;MGAIKIPGVIEFSLCLFFSKLVSYTFLYWLPLYIQASTTLSAELSADLSTLFDIGGIVGAIAAGLLSDYTGMSATTCTVMLALAAPSLLLYQQWGALSLSFNICLLFVAGVLVNGPYALITTSVSAELGQHSSLNGNGKALATVTAIIDGTGSIGAAVGPLVAGLVSSSGWQNVFYMLIASDILALLLLLRPVSKELKRRSRRRNVRIE
;
A
#
# COMPACT_ATOMS: atom_id res chain seq x y z
N MET A 1 -19.35 17.30 7.87
CA MET A 1 -18.76 17.56 6.53
C MET A 1 -17.41 18.31 6.54
N GLY A 2 -16.79 18.59 7.70
CA GLY A 2 -15.47 19.26 7.73
C GLY A 2 -14.27 18.34 7.42
N ALA A 3 -14.32 17.06 7.81
CA ALA A 3 -13.19 16.13 7.71
C ALA A 3 -12.72 15.85 6.27
N ILE A 4 -13.64 15.70 5.32
CA ILE A 4 -13.32 15.49 3.89
C ILE A 4 -12.58 16.69 3.28
N LYS A 5 -12.79 17.90 3.81
CA LYS A 5 -12.14 19.13 3.32
C LYS A 5 -10.71 19.28 3.82
N ILE A 6 -10.24 18.41 4.72
CA ILE A 6 -8.87 18.46 5.22
C ILE A 6 -7.93 18.05 4.07
N PRO A 7 -6.95 18.91 3.73
CA PRO A 7 -6.02 18.59 2.66
C PRO A 7 -5.29 17.28 2.92
N GLY A 8 -5.31 16.34 1.97
CA GLY A 8 -4.69 15.04 2.09
C GLY A 8 -5.67 13.91 2.41
N VAL A 9 -6.82 14.17 3.06
CA VAL A 9 -7.74 13.08 3.44
C VAL A 9 -8.26 12.34 2.22
N ILE A 10 -8.66 13.05 1.16
CA ILE A 10 -9.16 12.41 -0.06
C ILE A 10 -8.04 11.65 -0.76
N GLU A 11 -6.87 12.28 -0.91
CA GLU A 11 -5.72 11.69 -1.60
C GLU A 11 -5.26 10.39 -0.91
N PHE A 12 -5.12 10.42 0.41
CA PHE A 12 -4.74 9.24 1.19
C PHE A 12 -5.84 8.19 1.29
N SER A 13 -7.12 8.58 1.35
CA SER A 13 -8.23 7.61 1.33
C SER A 13 -8.28 6.83 0.02
N LEU A 14 -8.16 7.52 -1.12
CA LEU A 14 -8.14 6.87 -2.44
C LEU A 14 -6.85 6.08 -2.66
N CYS A 15 -5.71 6.56 -2.18
CA CYS A 15 -4.47 5.76 -2.18
C CYS A 15 -4.64 4.48 -1.37
N LEU A 16 -5.27 4.56 -0.19
CA LEU A 16 -5.52 3.42 0.66
C LEU A 16 -6.52 2.44 0.03
N PHE A 17 -7.52 2.92 -0.71
CA PHE A 17 -8.41 2.06 -1.50
C PHE A 17 -7.62 1.16 -2.44
N PHE A 18 -6.76 1.74 -3.30
CA PHE A 18 -5.98 0.95 -4.25
C PHE A 18 -4.93 0.09 -3.57
N SER A 19 -4.27 0.59 -2.51
CA SER A 19 -3.26 -0.18 -1.78
C SER A 19 -3.88 -1.38 -1.05
N LYS A 20 -5.00 -1.22 -0.33
CA LYS A 20 -5.73 -2.35 0.28
C LYS A 20 -6.31 -3.30 -0.78
N LEU A 21 -6.76 -2.78 -1.93
CA LEU A 21 -7.20 -3.61 -3.06
C LEU A 21 -6.09 -4.59 -3.46
N VAL A 22 -4.86 -4.11 -3.63
CA VAL A 22 -3.71 -4.95 -4.00
C VAL A 22 -3.38 -5.94 -2.88
N SER A 23 -3.20 -5.46 -1.64
CA SER A 23 -2.88 -6.30 -0.49
C SER A 23 -3.87 -7.44 -0.27
N TYR A 24 -5.18 -7.15 -0.28
CA TYR A 24 -6.21 -8.15 -0.04
C TYR A 24 -6.40 -9.08 -1.23
N THR A 25 -6.18 -8.60 -2.45
CA THR A 25 -6.13 -9.49 -3.60
C THR A 25 -5.02 -10.51 -3.42
N PHE A 26 -3.80 -10.09 -3.06
CA PHE A 26 -2.72 -11.03 -2.78
C PHE A 26 -3.10 -12.02 -1.66
N LEU A 27 -3.67 -11.55 -0.56
CA LEU A 27 -4.06 -12.41 0.57
C LEU A 27 -4.96 -13.59 0.16
N TYR A 28 -5.92 -13.39 -0.73
CA TYR A 28 -6.84 -14.45 -1.15
C TYR A 28 -6.43 -15.18 -2.44
N TRP A 29 -5.83 -14.47 -3.38
CA TRP A 29 -5.55 -14.99 -4.72
C TRP A 29 -4.15 -15.59 -4.87
N LEU A 30 -3.17 -15.12 -4.08
CA LEU A 30 -1.77 -15.54 -4.21
C LEU A 30 -1.56 -17.06 -4.01
N PRO A 31 -2.16 -17.73 -3.01
CA PRO A 31 -2.01 -19.18 -2.86
C PRO A 31 -2.48 -19.93 -4.12
N LEU A 32 -3.61 -19.50 -4.69
CA LEU A 32 -4.18 -20.09 -5.90
C LEU A 32 -3.26 -19.88 -7.10
N TYR A 33 -2.67 -18.69 -7.24
CA TYR A 33 -1.71 -18.40 -8.29
C TYR A 33 -0.44 -19.25 -8.15
N ILE A 34 0.15 -19.35 -6.96
CA ILE A 34 1.34 -20.17 -6.72
C ILE A 34 1.05 -21.63 -7.07
N GLN A 35 -0.08 -22.16 -6.62
CA GLN A 35 -0.51 -23.52 -6.95
C GLN A 35 -0.70 -23.72 -8.45
N ALA A 36 -1.31 -22.75 -9.15
CA ALA A 36 -1.58 -22.86 -10.58
C ALA A 36 -0.34 -22.65 -11.47
N SER A 37 0.66 -21.92 -10.99
CA SER A 37 1.87 -21.56 -11.75
C SER A 37 3.08 -22.46 -11.44
N THR A 38 2.97 -23.32 -10.44
CA THR A 38 4.04 -24.23 -10.00
C THR A 38 3.51 -25.66 -9.85
N THR A 39 4.38 -26.61 -9.52
CA THR A 39 3.98 -28.01 -9.21
C THR A 39 3.77 -28.25 -7.71
N LEU A 40 3.61 -27.18 -6.92
CA LEU A 40 3.50 -27.25 -5.47
C LEU A 40 2.08 -27.66 -5.02
N SER A 41 1.98 -28.25 -3.83
CA SER A 41 0.69 -28.60 -3.23
C SER A 41 -0.08 -27.34 -2.81
N ALA A 42 -1.40 -27.49 -2.58
CA ALA A 42 -2.22 -26.40 -2.05
C ALA A 42 -1.71 -25.88 -0.71
N GLU A 43 -1.31 -26.80 0.18
CA GLU A 43 -0.76 -26.51 1.50
C GLU A 43 0.53 -25.69 1.41
N LEU A 44 1.51 -26.16 0.63
CA LEU A 44 2.78 -25.45 0.48
C LEU A 44 2.62 -24.09 -0.23
N SER A 45 1.68 -23.98 -1.17
CA SER A 45 1.37 -22.72 -1.84
C SER A 45 0.76 -21.70 -0.88
N ALA A 46 -0.09 -22.16 0.04
CA ALA A 46 -0.64 -21.34 1.12
C ALA A 46 0.47 -20.93 2.10
N ASP A 47 1.33 -21.86 2.52
CA ASP A 47 2.46 -21.54 3.40
C ASP A 47 3.40 -20.51 2.79
N LEU A 48 3.74 -20.64 1.50
CA LEU A 48 4.57 -19.66 0.81
C LEU A 48 3.91 -18.28 0.71
N SER A 49 2.60 -18.23 0.51
CA SER A 49 1.88 -16.95 0.43
C SER A 49 2.01 -16.13 1.72
N THR A 50 2.19 -16.77 2.88
CA THR A 50 2.38 -16.08 4.17
C THR A 50 3.64 -15.21 4.20
N LEU A 51 4.64 -15.51 3.34
CA LEU A 51 5.86 -14.69 3.24
C LEU A 51 5.56 -13.28 2.73
N PHE A 52 4.51 -13.10 1.94
CA PHE A 52 4.03 -11.78 1.55
C PHE A 52 3.53 -10.99 2.77
N ASP A 53 2.80 -11.64 3.68
CA ASP A 53 2.31 -11.00 4.90
C ASP A 53 3.46 -10.72 5.89
N ILE A 54 4.40 -11.65 6.05
CA ILE A 54 5.61 -11.46 6.87
C ILE A 54 6.43 -10.28 6.32
N GLY A 55 6.65 -10.24 5.01
CA GLY A 55 7.28 -9.11 4.34
C GLY A 55 6.52 -7.83 4.62
N GLY A 56 5.19 -7.87 4.59
CA GLY A 56 4.34 -6.73 4.91
C GLY A 56 4.49 -6.20 6.34
N ILE A 57 4.62 -7.08 7.33
CA ILE A 57 4.90 -6.67 8.72
C ILE A 57 6.24 -5.92 8.79
N VAL A 58 7.28 -6.48 8.17
CA VAL A 58 8.60 -5.84 8.12
C VAL A 58 8.54 -4.49 7.39
N GLY A 59 7.82 -4.44 6.27
CA GLY A 59 7.59 -3.22 5.50
C GLY A 59 6.84 -2.15 6.27
N ALA A 60 5.82 -2.53 7.05
CA ALA A 60 5.07 -1.62 7.90
C ALA A 60 5.96 -0.97 8.98
N ILE A 61 6.78 -1.79 9.65
CA ILE A 61 7.73 -1.30 10.66
C ILE A 61 8.76 -0.36 10.02
N ALA A 62 9.37 -0.78 8.91
CA ALA A 62 10.37 0.01 8.20
C ALA A 62 9.79 1.34 7.67
N ALA A 63 8.58 1.31 7.11
CA ALA A 63 7.87 2.49 6.62
C ALA A 63 7.55 3.45 7.77
N GLY A 64 7.08 2.93 8.91
CA GLY A 64 6.83 3.70 10.13
C GLY A 64 8.08 4.42 10.62
N LEU A 65 9.16 3.67 10.83
CA LEU A 65 10.44 4.22 11.28
C LEU A 65 11.01 5.26 10.31
N LEU A 66 10.96 4.99 9.00
CA LEU A 66 11.43 5.92 7.98
C LEU A 66 10.58 7.19 7.93
N SER A 67 9.26 7.05 8.05
CA SER A 67 8.32 8.16 8.10
C SER A 67 8.56 9.04 9.31
N ASP A 68 8.68 8.44 10.49
CA ASP A 68 8.94 9.15 11.75
C ASP A 68 10.27 9.90 11.71
N TYR A 69 11.31 9.26 11.17
CA TYR A 69 12.64 9.88 11.04
C TYR A 69 12.65 11.06 10.05
N THR A 70 11.94 10.93 8.93
CA THR A 70 11.96 11.96 7.87
C THR A 70 10.88 13.03 8.03
N GLY A 71 9.81 12.76 8.77
CA GLY A 71 8.54 13.52 8.72
C GLY A 71 7.91 13.50 7.32
N MET A 72 8.19 12.39 6.62
CA MET A 72 8.07 11.96 5.22
C MET A 72 6.87 11.18 4.70
N SER A 73 5.76 11.03 5.42
CA SER A 73 4.82 9.92 5.25
C SER A 73 4.35 9.71 3.80
N ALA A 74 4.00 10.79 3.08
CA ALA A 74 3.56 10.69 1.68
C ALA A 74 4.68 10.20 0.76
N THR A 75 5.90 10.72 0.99
CA THR A 75 7.09 10.37 0.21
C THR A 75 7.53 8.94 0.46
N THR A 76 7.50 8.48 1.72
CA THR A 76 7.77 7.09 2.09
C THR A 76 6.82 6.14 1.36
N CYS A 77 5.51 6.37 1.43
CA CYS A 77 4.53 5.55 0.70
C CYS A 77 4.78 5.57 -0.81
N THR A 78 5.06 6.74 -1.38
CA THR A 78 5.27 6.90 -2.83
C THR A 78 6.48 6.12 -3.31
N VAL A 79 7.60 6.17 -2.58
CA VAL A 79 8.82 5.43 -2.93
C VAL A 79 8.57 3.92 -2.89
N MET A 80 7.90 3.44 -1.85
CA MET A 80 7.58 2.02 -1.71
C MET A 80 6.63 1.55 -2.83
N LEU A 81 5.57 2.30 -3.14
CA LEU A 81 4.65 2.01 -4.25
C LEU A 81 5.36 2.07 -5.62
N ALA A 82 6.30 3.00 -5.81
CA ALA A 82 7.08 3.10 -7.04
C ALA A 82 7.96 1.88 -7.28
N LEU A 83 8.47 1.28 -6.21
CA LEU A 83 9.24 0.05 -6.23
C LEU A 83 8.34 -1.20 -6.26
N ALA A 84 7.10 -1.12 -5.75
CA ALA A 84 6.15 -2.21 -5.76
C ALA A 84 5.82 -2.65 -7.20
N ALA A 85 5.46 -1.72 -8.08
CA ALA A 85 5.12 -2.02 -9.48
C ALA A 85 6.18 -2.86 -10.23
N PRO A 86 7.48 -2.48 -10.26
CA PRO A 86 8.50 -3.33 -10.86
C PRO A 86 8.70 -4.64 -10.08
N SER A 87 8.60 -4.65 -8.75
CA SER A 87 8.72 -5.90 -7.97
C SER A 87 7.63 -6.92 -8.32
N LEU A 88 6.40 -6.47 -8.59
CA LEU A 88 5.30 -7.33 -9.02
C LEU A 88 5.53 -7.91 -10.42
N LEU A 89 6.11 -7.11 -11.34
CA LEU A 89 6.53 -7.60 -12.66
C LEU A 89 7.64 -8.65 -12.55
N LEU A 90 8.62 -8.43 -11.68
CA LEU A 90 9.68 -9.40 -11.44
C LEU A 90 9.12 -10.70 -10.84
N TYR A 91 8.18 -10.61 -9.90
CA TYR A 91 7.51 -11.79 -9.36
C TYR A 91 6.70 -12.53 -10.42
N GLN A 92 5.97 -11.82 -11.27
CA GLN A 92 5.21 -12.43 -12.37
C GLN A 92 6.12 -13.21 -13.35
N GLN A 93 7.32 -12.70 -13.65
CA GLN A 93 8.24 -13.31 -14.62
C GLN A 93 9.09 -14.42 -14.02
N TRP A 94 9.58 -14.25 -12.78
CA TRP A 94 10.60 -15.11 -12.19
C TRP A 94 10.15 -15.84 -10.93
N GLY A 95 8.97 -15.55 -10.40
CA GLY A 95 8.43 -16.17 -9.18
C GLY A 95 8.21 -17.69 -9.30
N ALA A 96 8.05 -18.22 -10.51
CA ALA A 96 7.87 -19.65 -10.75
C ALA A 96 9.17 -20.41 -11.08
N LEU A 97 10.32 -19.71 -11.22
CA LEU A 97 11.57 -20.34 -11.66
C LEU A 97 12.21 -21.24 -10.59
N SER A 98 12.22 -20.79 -9.34
CA SER A 98 12.71 -21.58 -8.22
C SER A 98 12.06 -21.15 -6.92
N LEU A 99 12.04 -22.05 -5.95
CA LEU A 99 11.50 -21.77 -4.61
C LEU A 99 12.21 -20.57 -3.95
N SER A 100 13.53 -20.46 -4.10
CA SER A 100 14.30 -19.34 -3.53
C SER A 100 13.93 -18.00 -4.15
N PHE A 101 13.74 -17.95 -5.48
CA PHE A 101 13.27 -16.73 -6.16
C PHE A 101 11.85 -16.38 -5.72
N ASN A 102 10.97 -17.38 -5.60
CA ASN A 102 9.60 -17.19 -5.11
C ASN A 102 9.60 -16.54 -3.71
N ILE A 103 10.32 -17.15 -2.75
CA ILE A 103 10.44 -16.67 -1.37
C ILE A 103 10.95 -15.22 -1.32
N CYS A 104 12.04 -14.93 -2.04
CA CYS A 104 12.67 -13.61 -2.01
C CYS A 104 11.75 -12.54 -2.62
N LEU A 105 11.17 -12.81 -3.79
CA LEU A 105 10.31 -11.85 -4.49
C LEU A 105 8.98 -11.64 -3.76
N LEU A 106 8.40 -12.68 -3.14
CA LEU A 106 7.21 -12.54 -2.29
C LEU A 106 7.46 -11.67 -1.07
N PHE A 107 8.58 -11.90 -0.39
CA PHE A 107 8.96 -11.10 0.77
C PHE A 107 9.15 -9.63 0.38
N VAL A 108 9.87 -9.36 -0.71
CA VAL A 108 10.10 -7.99 -1.22
C VAL A 108 8.80 -7.33 -1.66
N ALA A 109 7.94 -8.04 -2.40
CA ALA A 109 6.62 -7.54 -2.79
C ALA A 109 5.77 -7.21 -1.56
N GLY A 110 5.77 -8.09 -0.55
CA GLY A 110 5.10 -7.88 0.73
C GLY A 110 5.57 -6.61 1.43
N VAL A 111 6.88 -6.43 1.57
CA VAL A 111 7.49 -5.22 2.16
C VAL A 111 6.99 -3.95 1.45
N LEU A 112 7.02 -3.95 0.11
CA LEU A 112 6.74 -2.76 -0.71
C LEU A 112 5.25 -2.44 -0.84
N VAL A 113 4.38 -3.45 -0.91
CA VAL A 113 2.92 -3.28 -1.08
C VAL A 113 2.23 -2.98 0.24
N ASN A 114 2.52 -3.77 1.29
CA ASN A 114 1.80 -3.67 2.56
C ASN A 114 2.34 -2.55 3.46
N GLY A 115 3.58 -2.10 3.25
CA GLY A 115 4.15 -0.97 3.99
C GLY A 115 3.35 0.33 3.85
N PRO A 116 3.10 0.83 2.61
CA PRO A 116 2.26 1.99 2.36
C PRO A 116 0.84 1.85 2.94
N TYR A 117 0.23 0.69 2.73
CA TYR A 117 -1.07 0.35 3.30
C TYR A 117 -1.08 0.57 4.82
N ALA A 118 -0.18 -0.08 5.54
CA ALA A 118 -0.13 -0.02 7.00
C ALA A 118 0.21 1.40 7.49
N LEU A 119 1.15 2.09 6.83
CA LEU A 119 1.56 3.44 7.19
C LEU A 119 0.39 4.44 7.06
N ILE A 120 -0.41 4.32 6.00
CA ILE A 120 -1.54 5.22 5.76
C ILE A 120 -2.66 4.98 6.77
N THR A 121 -3.02 3.72 7.02
CA THR A 121 -4.08 3.36 7.99
C THR A 121 -3.74 3.83 9.40
N THR A 122 -2.46 3.80 9.77
CA THR A 122 -2.03 4.10 11.14
C THR A 122 -1.57 5.55 11.29
N SER A 123 -0.32 5.83 10.91
CA SER A 123 0.36 7.12 11.15
C SER A 123 -0.32 8.28 10.42
N VAL A 124 -0.58 8.14 9.11
CA VAL A 124 -1.11 9.24 8.31
C VAL A 124 -2.53 9.59 8.72
N SER A 125 -3.37 8.58 8.98
CA SER A 125 -4.72 8.80 9.46
C SER A 125 -4.75 9.54 10.79
N ALA A 126 -3.84 9.19 11.71
CA ALA A 126 -3.70 9.88 12.98
C ALA A 126 -3.22 11.33 12.80
N GLU A 127 -2.21 11.57 11.96
CA GLU A 127 -1.67 12.89 11.65
C GLU A 127 -2.74 13.82 11.03
N LEU A 128 -3.49 13.33 10.04
CA LEU A 128 -4.56 14.10 9.40
C LEU A 128 -5.71 14.39 10.35
N GLY A 129 -6.02 13.47 11.26
CA GLY A 129 -7.03 13.66 12.29
C GLY A 129 -6.61 14.59 13.44
N GLN A 130 -5.33 14.92 13.55
CA GLN A 130 -4.80 15.94 14.48
C GLN A 130 -4.51 17.29 13.80
N HIS A 131 -4.88 17.43 12.52
CA HIS A 131 -4.62 18.65 11.76
C HIS A 131 -5.20 19.89 12.45
N SER A 132 -4.48 21.02 12.42
CA SER A 132 -4.82 22.26 13.16
C SER A 132 -6.22 22.81 12.86
N SER A 133 -6.77 22.49 11.69
CA SER A 133 -8.17 22.80 11.33
C SER A 133 -9.22 22.12 12.21
N LEU A 134 -8.83 21.18 13.08
CA LEU A 134 -9.71 20.40 13.93
C LEU A 134 -9.78 20.87 15.39
N ASN A 135 -8.97 21.87 15.80
CA ASN A 135 -9.00 22.51 17.14
C ASN A 135 -9.13 21.52 18.32
N GLY A 136 -8.45 20.36 18.27
CA GLY A 136 -8.50 19.37 19.35
C GLY A 136 -9.81 18.58 19.48
N ASN A 137 -10.69 18.64 18.47
CA ASN A 137 -11.96 17.91 18.48
C ASN A 137 -11.75 16.43 18.15
N GLY A 138 -11.67 15.57 19.18
CA GLY A 138 -11.51 14.12 19.02
C GLY A 138 -12.57 13.44 18.13
N LYS A 139 -13.77 14.03 18.00
CA LYS A 139 -14.82 13.55 17.07
C LYS A 139 -14.38 13.68 15.61
N ALA A 140 -13.59 14.70 15.29
CA ALA A 140 -13.09 14.93 13.94
C ALA A 140 -11.92 13.99 13.58
N LEU A 141 -11.04 13.67 14.53
CA LEU A 141 -10.03 12.60 14.40
C LEU A 141 -10.71 11.27 14.04
N ALA A 142 -11.69 10.84 14.85
CA ALA A 142 -12.42 9.60 14.61
C ALA A 142 -13.11 9.60 13.23
N THR A 143 -13.63 10.75 12.78
CA THR A 143 -14.26 10.87 11.47
C THR A 143 -13.25 10.73 10.33
N VAL A 144 -12.06 11.33 10.45
CA VAL A 144 -11.00 11.20 9.43
C VAL A 144 -10.55 9.75 9.30
N THR A 145 -10.29 9.08 10.43
CA THR A 145 -9.92 7.67 10.44
C THR A 145 -11.03 6.79 9.87
N ALA A 146 -12.29 7.04 10.22
CA ALA A 146 -13.41 6.30 9.66
C ALA A 146 -13.54 6.47 8.13
N ILE A 147 -13.27 7.67 7.60
CA ILE A 147 -13.29 7.92 6.15
C ILE A 147 -12.15 7.17 5.46
N ILE A 148 -10.93 7.30 5.97
CA ILE A 148 -9.74 6.66 5.38
C ILE A 148 -9.91 5.14 5.43
N ASP A 149 -10.13 4.58 6.61
CA ASP A 149 -10.21 3.13 6.78
C ASP A 149 -11.46 2.52 6.14
N GLY A 150 -12.58 3.23 6.16
CA GLY A 150 -13.81 2.85 5.47
C GLY A 150 -13.60 2.77 3.95
N THR A 151 -12.96 3.78 3.36
CA THR A 151 -12.62 3.79 1.93
C THR A 151 -11.66 2.65 1.58
N GLY A 152 -10.67 2.41 2.42
CA GLY A 152 -9.77 1.27 2.28
C GLY A 152 -10.49 -0.08 2.33
N SER A 153 -11.48 -0.25 3.22
CA SER A 153 -12.26 -1.48 3.35
C SER A 153 -13.08 -1.79 2.09
N ILE A 154 -13.53 -0.77 1.36
CA ILE A 154 -14.15 -0.97 0.03
C ILE A 154 -13.13 -1.57 -0.93
N GLY A 155 -11.89 -1.06 -0.95
CA GLY A 155 -10.81 -1.60 -1.78
C GLY A 155 -10.52 -3.07 -1.46
N ALA A 156 -10.47 -3.41 -0.17
CA ALA A 156 -10.29 -4.78 0.32
C ALA A 156 -11.39 -5.76 -0.14
N ALA A 157 -12.64 -5.28 -0.30
CA ALA A 157 -13.74 -6.09 -0.83
C ALA A 157 -13.72 -6.18 -2.36
N VAL A 158 -13.42 -5.07 -3.04
CA VAL A 158 -13.42 -4.97 -4.50
C VAL A 158 -12.27 -5.76 -5.13
N GLY A 159 -11.07 -5.75 -4.53
CA GLY A 159 -9.88 -6.39 -5.10
C GLY A 159 -10.06 -7.88 -5.38
N PRO A 160 -10.31 -8.72 -4.36
CA PRO A 160 -10.52 -10.14 -4.55
C PRO A 160 -11.69 -10.46 -5.48
N LEU A 161 -12.77 -9.66 -5.44
CA LEU A 161 -13.90 -9.82 -6.35
C LEU A 161 -13.49 -9.64 -7.82
N VAL A 162 -12.81 -8.52 -8.13
CA VAL A 162 -12.36 -8.25 -9.50
C VAL A 162 -11.28 -9.25 -9.91
N ALA A 163 -10.37 -9.64 -9.02
CA ALA A 163 -9.37 -10.66 -9.29
C ALA A 163 -9.99 -12.02 -9.64
N GLY A 164 -11.05 -12.41 -8.94
CA GLY A 164 -11.81 -13.64 -9.25
C GLY A 164 -12.47 -13.61 -10.62
N LEU A 165 -12.98 -12.45 -11.04
CA LEU A 165 -13.55 -12.28 -12.39
C LEU A 165 -12.45 -12.24 -13.47
N VAL A 166 -11.37 -11.53 -13.22
CA VAL A 166 -10.26 -11.33 -14.17
C VAL A 166 -9.42 -12.59 -14.33
N SER A 167 -9.26 -13.42 -13.29
CA SER A 167 -8.47 -14.66 -13.35
C SER A 167 -9.01 -15.66 -14.39
N SER A 168 -10.31 -15.61 -14.71
CA SER A 168 -10.92 -16.41 -15.78
C SER A 168 -10.31 -16.12 -17.17
N SER A 169 -9.80 -14.91 -17.38
CA SER A 169 -9.16 -14.46 -18.62
C SER A 169 -7.64 -14.65 -18.63
N GLY A 170 -7.06 -15.12 -17.51
CA GLY A 170 -5.63 -15.40 -17.35
C GLY A 170 -5.01 -14.73 -16.12
N TRP A 171 -4.10 -15.45 -15.46
CA TRP A 171 -3.40 -15.00 -14.25
C TRP A 171 -2.61 -13.70 -14.45
N GLN A 172 -2.10 -13.47 -15.66
CA GLN A 172 -1.34 -12.27 -16.02
C GLN A 172 -2.19 -11.00 -15.96
N ASN A 173 -3.48 -11.09 -16.28
CA ASN A 173 -4.38 -9.93 -16.24
C ASN A 173 -4.61 -9.46 -14.80
N VAL A 174 -4.58 -10.38 -13.82
CA VAL A 174 -4.66 -10.02 -12.40
C VAL A 174 -3.41 -9.23 -12.00
N PHE A 175 -2.21 -9.65 -12.42
CA PHE A 175 -0.99 -8.85 -12.19
C PHE A 175 -1.07 -7.45 -12.80
N TYR A 176 -1.54 -7.32 -14.05
CA TYR A 176 -1.70 -6.00 -14.67
C TYR A 176 -2.71 -5.12 -13.94
N MET A 177 -3.81 -5.69 -13.45
CA MET A 177 -4.76 -4.99 -12.60
C MET A 177 -4.11 -4.50 -11.29
N LEU A 178 -3.29 -5.34 -10.65
CA LEU A 178 -2.60 -5.00 -9.40
C LEU A 178 -1.58 -3.89 -9.61
N ILE A 179 -0.75 -4.02 -10.65
CA ILE A 179 0.24 -3.00 -11.03
C ILE A 179 -0.44 -1.67 -11.40
N ALA A 180 -1.55 -1.72 -12.15
CA ALA A 180 -2.32 -0.53 -12.47
C ALA A 180 -2.88 0.14 -11.21
N SER A 181 -3.36 -0.66 -10.24
CA SER A 181 -3.83 -0.16 -8.95
C SER A 181 -2.71 0.50 -8.14
N ASP A 182 -1.52 -0.10 -8.08
CA ASP A 182 -0.34 0.49 -7.43
C ASP A 182 0.08 1.81 -8.09
N ILE A 183 0.08 1.88 -9.43
CA ILE A 183 0.38 3.11 -10.16
C ILE A 183 -0.66 4.19 -9.86
N LEU A 184 -1.96 3.85 -9.83
CA LEU A 184 -3.01 4.80 -9.46
C LEU A 184 -2.85 5.30 -8.02
N ALA A 185 -2.52 4.41 -7.08
CA ALA A 185 -2.21 4.76 -5.69
C ALA A 185 -1.05 5.77 -5.62
N LEU A 186 0.03 5.50 -6.34
CA LEU A 186 1.20 6.38 -6.44
C LEU A 186 0.83 7.76 -7.00
N LEU A 187 0.06 7.80 -8.10
CA LEU A 187 -0.33 9.06 -8.74
C LEU A 187 -1.14 9.97 -7.81
N LEU A 188 -1.98 9.38 -6.97
CA LEU A 188 -2.76 10.12 -5.97
C LEU A 188 -1.88 10.79 -4.90
N LEU A 189 -0.73 10.21 -4.58
CA LEU A 189 0.21 10.74 -3.60
C LEU A 189 1.15 11.84 -4.13
N LEU A 190 1.24 12.04 -5.45
CA LEU A 190 2.15 13.05 -6.02
C LEU A 190 1.89 14.48 -5.50
N ARG A 191 0.62 14.83 -5.27
CA ARG A 191 0.24 16.13 -4.69
C ARG A 191 0.65 16.25 -3.22
N PRO A 192 0.31 15.29 -2.32
CA PRO A 192 0.86 15.23 -0.96
C PRO A 192 2.39 15.31 -0.90
N VAL A 193 3.10 14.52 -1.71
CA VAL A 193 4.58 14.53 -1.80
C VAL A 193 5.11 15.91 -2.17
N SER A 194 4.51 16.55 -3.17
CA SER A 194 4.92 17.90 -3.58
C SER A 194 4.78 18.93 -2.45
N LYS A 195 3.74 18.82 -1.62
CA LYS A 195 3.57 19.69 -0.44
C LYS A 195 4.62 19.40 0.62
N GLU A 196 4.91 18.12 0.85
CA GLU A 196 5.89 17.66 1.83
C GLU A 196 7.32 18.09 1.50
N LEU A 197 7.72 17.95 0.24
CA LEU A 197 9.02 18.41 -0.27
C LEU A 197 9.16 19.94 -0.14
N LYS A 198 8.12 20.71 -0.47
CA LYS A 198 8.12 22.17 -0.30
C LYS A 198 8.25 22.56 1.18
N ARG A 199 7.54 21.87 2.09
CA ARG A 199 7.63 22.06 3.54
C ARG A 199 9.06 21.82 4.04
N ARG A 200 9.70 20.74 3.59
CA ARG A 200 11.08 20.39 3.97
C ARG A 200 12.10 21.39 3.45
N SER A 201 11.96 21.83 2.19
CA SER A 201 12.84 22.85 1.60
C SER A 201 12.78 24.18 2.37
N ARG A 202 11.57 24.65 2.71
CA ARG A 202 11.39 25.86 3.53
C ARG A 202 12.04 25.75 4.92
N ARG A 203 11.84 24.63 5.62
CA ARG A 203 12.49 24.39 6.93
C ARG A 203 14.01 24.38 6.85
N ARG A 204 14.57 23.87 5.74
CA ARG A 204 16.02 23.86 5.53
C ARG A 204 16.57 25.27 5.34
N ASN A 205 15.90 26.11 4.56
CA ASN A 205 16.35 27.50 4.33
C ASN A 205 16.34 28.34 5.61
N VAL A 206 15.31 28.20 6.46
CA VAL A 206 15.23 28.91 7.76
C VAL A 206 16.32 28.51 8.76
N ARG A 207 16.99 27.36 8.57
CA ARG A 207 18.09 26.91 9.44
C ARG A 207 19.47 27.39 8.97
N ILE A 208 19.56 27.95 7.76
CA ILE A 208 20.79 28.43 7.14
C ILE A 208 20.92 29.97 7.30
N GLU A 209 19.80 30.68 7.43
CA GLU A 209 19.72 32.07 7.90
C GLU A 209 19.87 32.15 9.42
#